data_AF-A0AAW2REG9-F1
#
_entry.id   AF-A0AAW2REG9-F1
#
_cell.length_a   1.000
_cell.length_b   1.000
_cell.length_c   1.000
_cell.angle_alpha   90.00
_cell.angle_beta   90.00
_cell.angle_gamma   90.00
#
_symmetry.space_group_name_H-M   'P 1'
#
loop_
_entity.id
_entity.type
_entity.pdbx_description
1 polymer ?
#
loop_
_entity_poly.entity_id
_entity_poly.type
_entity_poly.pdbx_seq_one_letter_code
_entity_poly.pdbx_strand_id
1 'polypeptide(L)'
;MDAPPPPPPQPPPESFPTAVSAAAHVADDPLTSPYASMNSYCHDLSTLQDLACRGAWRTIVDKVARSRSLSLLSKPHEHLIYLTFNLLSLVKLRRYSDAQQELRTLDDDLDSKQYLCESYPDHYPNHKSGSMVPFALRWLHAHLPFTLGDRQLALDRLYTLLHFIRDKKLSRNRDSTSEVSLSLWKKREQFVVNTIISHHLPEGVQGMFVFVEGGDKQK
;
A
#
# COMPACT_ATOMS: atom_id res chain seq x y z
N MET A 1 9.54 -54.85 -64.11
CA MET A 1 10.10 -53.59 -63.58
C MET A 1 8.97 -52.96 -62.78
N ASP A 2 8.86 -53.36 -61.51
CA ASP A 2 7.80 -52.95 -60.60
C ASP A 2 8.24 -51.67 -59.87
N ALA A 3 7.39 -50.65 -59.92
CA ALA A 3 7.63 -49.38 -59.23
C ALA A 3 7.33 -49.53 -57.73
N PRO A 4 8.15 -48.96 -56.82
CA PRO A 4 7.89 -49.09 -55.39
C PRO A 4 6.63 -48.29 -54.99
N PRO A 5 5.83 -48.80 -54.03
CA PRO A 5 4.60 -48.13 -53.59
C PRO A 5 4.89 -46.82 -52.83
N PRO A 6 3.99 -45.83 -52.89
CA PRO A 6 4.16 -44.54 -52.21
C PRO A 6 4.14 -44.72 -50.68
N PRO A 7 4.90 -43.89 -49.93
CA PRO A 7 4.93 -43.97 -48.48
C PRO A 7 3.59 -43.55 -47.85
N PRO A 8 3.22 -44.14 -46.70
CA PRO A 8 1.96 -43.83 -46.02
C PRO A 8 1.92 -42.38 -45.51
N PRO A 9 0.73 -41.76 -45.41
CA PRO A 9 0.58 -40.39 -44.93
C PRO A 9 1.03 -40.29 -43.46
N GLN A 10 1.89 -39.32 -43.18
CA GLN A 10 2.35 -39.02 -41.82
C GLN A 10 1.17 -38.56 -40.95
N PRO A 11 1.06 -39.01 -39.69
CA PRO A 11 0.06 -38.50 -38.77
C PRO A 11 0.35 -37.02 -38.44
N PRO A 12 -0.70 -36.20 -38.18
CA PRO A 12 -0.52 -34.80 -37.81
C PRO A 12 0.28 -34.68 -36.51
N PRO A 13 1.03 -33.58 -36.32
CA PRO A 13 1.86 -33.41 -35.12
C PRO A 13 0.99 -33.40 -33.87
N GLU A 14 1.24 -34.35 -32.98
CA GLU A 14 0.68 -34.41 -31.63
C GLU A 14 1.10 -33.14 -30.86
N SER A 15 0.14 -32.25 -30.64
CA SER A 15 0.33 -31.04 -29.85
C SER A 15 -0.16 -31.26 -28.42
N PHE A 16 0.73 -31.67 -27.51
CA PHE A 16 0.51 -31.52 -26.05
C PHE A 16 1.87 -31.39 -25.34
N PRO A 17 2.02 -30.68 -24.20
CA PRO A 17 1.07 -29.82 -23.52
C PRO A 17 1.68 -28.43 -23.23
N THR A 18 1.14 -27.36 -23.79
CA THR A 18 1.45 -26.02 -23.26
C THR A 18 0.60 -25.81 -22.02
N ALA A 19 1.06 -26.35 -20.89
CA ALA A 19 0.60 -26.00 -19.55
C ALA A 19 1.04 -24.55 -19.24
N VAL A 20 0.50 -23.59 -19.96
CA VAL A 20 0.64 -22.16 -19.70
C VAL A 20 -0.77 -21.56 -19.71
N SER A 21 -1.63 -22.05 -18.83
CA SER A 21 -2.86 -21.33 -18.48
C SER A 21 -3.49 -21.91 -17.22
N ALA A 22 -2.87 -21.63 -16.07
CA ALA A 22 -3.51 -21.78 -14.78
C ALA A 22 -3.00 -20.77 -13.73
N ALA A 23 -1.88 -20.10 -13.99
CA ALA A 23 -1.39 -19.01 -13.12
C ALA A 23 -2.08 -17.66 -13.37
N ALA A 24 -2.85 -17.51 -14.45
CA ALA A 24 -3.44 -16.22 -14.82
C ALA A 24 -4.73 -15.88 -14.05
N HIS A 25 -5.39 -16.86 -13.43
CA HIS A 25 -6.69 -16.65 -12.77
C HIS A 25 -6.64 -16.49 -11.24
N VAL A 26 -5.44 -16.44 -10.64
CA VAL A 26 -5.27 -16.15 -9.19
C VAL A 26 -5.04 -14.64 -8.94
N ALA A 27 -5.02 -13.81 -9.98
CA ALA A 27 -4.74 -12.39 -9.90
C ALA A 27 -5.95 -11.49 -9.56
N ASP A 28 -7.14 -12.06 -9.37
CA ASP A 28 -8.41 -11.30 -9.31
C ASP A 28 -8.99 -11.08 -7.90
N ASP A 29 -8.24 -11.36 -6.82
CA ASP A 29 -8.61 -10.76 -5.53
C ASP A 29 -7.83 -9.45 -5.32
N PRO A 30 -8.45 -8.27 -5.56
CA PRO A 30 -7.84 -6.96 -5.32
C PRO A 30 -7.44 -6.74 -3.85
N LEU A 31 -7.74 -7.70 -2.98
CA LEU A 31 -7.41 -7.71 -1.56
C LEU A 31 -6.30 -8.70 -1.19
N THR A 32 -5.85 -9.57 -2.10
CA THR A 32 -4.62 -10.37 -1.91
C THR A 32 -3.38 -9.48 -2.02
N SER A 33 -3.47 -8.37 -2.77
CA SER A 33 -2.53 -7.27 -2.68
C SER A 33 -3.17 -5.94 -3.09
N PRO A 34 -3.86 -5.25 -2.16
CA PRO A 34 -4.45 -3.94 -2.44
C PRO A 34 -3.38 -2.90 -2.76
N TYR A 35 -2.13 -3.19 -2.38
CA TYR A 35 -0.98 -2.43 -2.80
C TYR A 35 -0.46 -2.89 -4.16
N ALA A 36 -0.14 -4.17 -4.42
CA ALA A 36 0.47 -4.54 -5.70
C ALA A 36 -0.40 -4.25 -6.92
N SER A 37 -1.74 -4.28 -6.81
CA SER A 37 -2.63 -4.00 -7.94
C SER A 37 -2.77 -2.51 -8.27
N MET A 38 -2.47 -1.57 -7.35
CA MET A 38 -2.43 -0.12 -7.65
C MET A 38 -0.98 0.38 -7.78
N ASN A 39 -0.06 -0.22 -7.02
CA ASN A 39 1.37 0.02 -7.05
C ASN A 39 2.01 -0.39 -8.38
N SER A 40 1.45 -1.37 -9.09
CA SER A 40 1.88 -1.74 -10.44
C SER A 40 1.66 -0.63 -11.47
N TYR A 41 0.83 0.37 -11.15
CA TYR A 41 0.51 1.50 -12.03
C TYR A 41 1.20 2.81 -11.61
N CYS A 42 2.04 2.79 -10.57
CA CYS A 42 2.70 3.99 -10.06
C CYS A 42 4.14 4.07 -10.56
N HIS A 43 4.49 5.20 -11.20
CA HIS A 43 5.84 5.45 -11.69
C HIS A 43 6.88 5.35 -10.56
N ASP A 44 7.95 4.57 -10.78
CA ASP A 44 9.16 4.50 -9.94
C ASP A 44 8.97 4.05 -8.48
N LEU A 45 7.86 3.40 -8.17
CA LEU A 45 7.53 3.00 -6.81
C LEU A 45 8.50 1.97 -6.21
N SER A 46 9.00 1.03 -7.01
CA SER A 46 10.00 0.06 -6.55
C SER A 46 11.27 0.74 -6.05
N THR A 47 11.66 1.85 -6.68
CA THR A 47 12.82 2.64 -6.26
C THR A 47 12.54 3.38 -4.97
N LEU A 48 11.34 3.95 -4.79
CA LEU A 48 10.96 4.59 -3.53
C LEU A 48 10.95 3.57 -2.37
N GLN A 49 10.49 2.35 -2.64
CA GLN A 49 10.51 1.27 -1.66
C GLN A 49 11.94 0.84 -1.30
N ASP A 50 12.83 0.65 -2.28
CA ASP A 50 14.25 0.32 -2.01
C ASP A 50 14.92 1.42 -1.17
N LEU A 51 14.74 2.69 -1.54
CA LEU A 51 15.27 3.82 -0.79
C LEU A 51 14.72 3.85 0.64
N ALA A 52 13.45 3.53 0.85
CA ALA A 52 12.84 3.48 2.17
C ALA A 52 13.43 2.34 3.02
N CYS A 53 13.59 1.14 2.44
CA CYS A 53 14.23 0.01 3.10
C CYS A 53 15.70 0.31 3.47
N ARG A 54 16.40 1.10 2.66
CA ARG A 54 17.78 1.53 2.91
C ARG A 54 17.89 2.74 3.85
N GLY A 55 16.78 3.30 4.30
CA GLY A 55 16.76 4.49 5.15
C GLY A 55 17.23 5.77 4.46
N ALA A 56 17.21 5.82 3.13
CA ALA A 56 17.64 6.97 2.33
C ALA A 56 16.54 8.07 2.26
N TRP A 57 16.05 8.50 3.42
CA TRP A 57 14.88 9.38 3.54
C TRP A 57 15.06 10.74 2.84
N ARG A 58 16.26 11.32 2.88
CA ARG A 58 16.56 12.59 2.17
C ARG A 58 16.40 12.43 0.66
N THR A 59 16.96 11.35 0.11
CA THR A 59 16.85 11.03 -1.31
C THR A 59 15.40 10.83 -1.75
N ILE A 60 14.55 10.27 -0.88
CA ILE A 60 13.11 10.14 -1.16
C ILE A 60 12.46 11.51 -1.28
N VAL A 61 12.72 12.44 -0.34
CA VAL A 61 12.19 13.80 -0.40
C VAL A 61 12.60 14.50 -1.70
N ASP A 62 13.88 14.43 -2.06
CA ASP A 62 14.39 15.04 -3.30
C ASP A 62 13.75 14.42 -4.55
N LYS A 63 13.58 13.09 -4.55
CA LYS A 63 12.95 12.37 -5.67
C LYS A 63 11.48 12.74 -5.81
N VAL A 64 10.73 12.79 -4.70
CA VAL A 64 9.31 13.20 -4.73
C VAL A 64 9.17 14.64 -5.20
N ALA A 65 9.99 15.57 -4.71
CA ALA A 65 9.99 16.95 -5.16
C ALA A 65 10.25 17.08 -6.67
N ARG A 66 11.23 16.33 -7.19
CA ARG A 66 11.54 16.29 -8.63
C ARG A 66 10.38 15.71 -9.45
N SER A 67 9.77 14.61 -9.01
CA SER A 67 8.64 14.02 -9.74
C SER A 67 7.43 14.96 -9.80
N ARG A 68 7.19 15.74 -8.74
CA ARG A 68 6.16 16.79 -8.72
C ARG A 68 6.51 17.96 -9.65
N SER A 69 7.75 18.45 -9.64
CA SER A 69 8.17 19.55 -10.51
C SER A 69 8.13 19.21 -11.99
N LEU A 70 8.34 17.93 -12.32
CA LEU A 70 8.27 17.42 -13.69
C LEU A 70 6.85 16.97 -14.09
N SER A 71 5.85 17.15 -13.21
CA SER A 71 4.46 16.73 -13.42
C SER A 71 4.32 15.28 -13.91
N LEU A 72 5.18 14.38 -13.41
CA LEU A 72 5.19 12.96 -13.79
C LEU A 72 4.02 12.18 -13.16
N LEU A 73 3.37 12.75 -12.14
CA LEU A 73 2.23 12.16 -11.45
C LEU A 73 0.98 12.60 -12.20
N SER A 74 0.29 11.65 -12.81
CA SER A 74 -0.89 11.92 -13.64
C SER A 74 -2.18 11.55 -12.92
N LYS A 75 -2.16 10.46 -12.14
CA LYS A 75 -3.36 9.90 -11.51
C LYS A 75 -3.47 10.30 -10.04
N PRO A 76 -4.69 10.42 -9.48
CA PRO A 76 -4.88 10.82 -8.09
C PRO A 76 -4.23 9.83 -7.09
N HIS A 77 -4.26 8.52 -7.37
CA HIS A 77 -3.62 7.53 -6.50
C HIS A 77 -2.08 7.67 -6.45
N GLU A 78 -1.45 8.08 -7.56
CA GLU A 78 0.01 8.29 -7.61
C GLU A 78 0.43 9.45 -6.70
N HIS A 79 -0.36 10.53 -6.71
CA HIS A 79 -0.15 11.66 -5.81
C HIS A 79 -0.23 11.26 -4.35
N LEU A 80 -1.22 10.43 -3.98
CA LEU A 80 -1.39 9.92 -2.62
C LEU A 80 -0.22 9.02 -2.19
N ILE A 81 0.25 8.14 -3.08
CA ILE A 81 1.40 7.28 -2.81
C ILE A 81 2.67 8.11 -2.60
N TYR A 82 2.97 9.04 -3.51
CA TYR A 82 4.14 9.92 -3.39
C TYR A 82 4.08 10.81 -2.15
N LEU A 83 2.90 11.34 -1.83
CA LEU A 83 2.66 12.08 -0.59
C LEU A 83 2.93 11.20 0.64
N THR A 84 2.50 9.94 0.62
CA THR A 84 2.76 8.99 1.72
C THR A 84 4.26 8.78 1.95
N PHE A 85 5.04 8.58 0.87
CA PHE A 85 6.50 8.45 0.97
C PHE A 85 7.17 9.75 1.43
N ASN A 86 6.68 10.91 0.99
CA ASN A 86 7.17 12.21 1.45
C ASN A 86 6.93 12.39 2.95
N LEU A 87 5.70 12.20 3.40
CA LEU A 87 5.31 12.29 4.82
C LEU A 87 6.11 11.32 5.68
N LEU A 88 6.22 10.06 5.26
CA LEU A 88 7.02 9.06 5.96
C LEU A 88 8.48 9.54 6.09
N SER A 89 9.06 10.05 5.01
CA SER A 89 10.45 10.55 5.01
C SER A 89 10.63 11.77 5.92
N LEU A 90 9.69 12.72 5.91
CA LEU A 90 9.72 13.89 6.79
C LEU A 90 9.61 13.50 8.26
N VAL A 91 8.70 12.58 8.60
CA VAL A 91 8.58 12.02 9.96
C VAL A 91 9.86 11.32 10.39
N LYS A 92 10.50 10.54 9.51
CA LYS A 92 11.78 9.87 9.77
C LYS A 92 12.94 10.84 9.97
N LEU A 93 12.92 11.97 9.26
CA LEU A 93 13.89 13.06 9.41
C LEU A 93 13.57 13.99 10.58
N ARG A 94 12.53 13.69 11.38
CA ARG A 94 12.03 14.53 12.48
C ARG A 94 11.59 15.93 12.06
N ARG A 95 11.22 16.11 10.79
CA ARG A 95 10.68 17.35 10.22
C ARG A 95 9.15 17.35 10.34
N TYR A 96 8.65 17.30 11.57
CA TYR A 96 7.22 17.12 11.85
C TYR A 96 6.36 18.31 11.40
N SER A 97 6.90 19.53 11.47
CA SER A 97 6.24 20.74 10.96
C SER A 97 5.94 20.65 9.46
N ASP A 98 6.93 20.21 8.69
CA ASP A 98 6.86 20.13 7.24
C ASP A 98 5.90 19.01 6.84
N ALA A 99 5.93 17.90 7.58
CA ALA A 99 4.95 16.82 7.42
C ALA A 99 3.53 17.31 7.71
N GLN A 100 3.32 18.16 8.72
CA GLN A 100 2.00 18.73 9.03
C GLN A 100 1.50 19.61 7.90
N GLN A 101 2.38 20.42 7.31
CA GLN A 101 2.04 21.29 6.19
C GLN A 101 1.64 20.49 4.95
N GLU A 102 2.38 19.43 4.62
CA GLU A 102 2.02 18.51 3.54
C GLU A 102 0.70 17.77 3.84
N LEU A 103 0.42 17.44 5.10
CA LEU A 103 -0.82 16.76 5.47
C LEU A 103 -2.06 17.67 5.37
N ARG A 104 -1.89 18.98 5.62
CA ARG A 104 -2.96 19.99 5.48
C ARG A 104 -3.47 20.17 4.05
N THR A 105 -2.77 19.64 3.05
CA THR A 105 -3.27 19.65 1.67
C THR A 105 -4.32 18.56 1.42
N LEU A 106 -4.46 17.61 2.35
CA LEU A 106 -5.52 16.61 2.33
C LEU A 106 -6.72 17.11 3.11
N ASP A 107 -7.90 16.62 2.74
CA ASP A 107 -9.09 16.83 3.55
C ASP A 107 -9.00 16.03 4.85
N ASP A 108 -9.65 16.55 5.90
CA ASP A 108 -9.72 15.87 7.20
C ASP A 108 -10.41 14.49 7.12
N ASP A 109 -11.34 14.33 6.17
CA ASP A 109 -12.03 13.07 5.91
C ASP A 109 -11.40 12.30 4.74
N LEU A 110 -10.54 11.33 5.10
CA LEU A 110 -9.87 10.44 4.15
C LEU A 110 -10.79 9.34 3.56
N ASP A 111 -12.03 9.23 4.04
CA ASP A 111 -13.04 8.31 3.50
C ASP A 111 -14.08 9.04 2.60
N SER A 112 -13.85 10.32 2.32
CA SER A 112 -14.61 11.12 1.35
C SER A 112 -14.62 10.50 -0.06
N LYS A 113 -15.69 10.77 -0.82
CA LYS A 113 -15.92 10.21 -2.17
C LYS A 113 -14.78 10.50 -3.14
N GLN A 114 -14.10 11.64 -3.01
CA GLN A 114 -12.94 11.99 -3.85
C GLN A 114 -11.75 11.02 -3.74
N TYR A 115 -11.72 10.21 -2.68
CA TYR A 115 -10.68 9.22 -2.47
C TYR A 115 -11.10 7.82 -2.91
N LEU A 116 -12.32 7.67 -3.44
CA LEU A 116 -12.82 6.43 -4.01
C LEU A 116 -12.49 6.34 -5.49
N CYS A 117 -12.03 5.18 -5.93
CA CYS A 117 -11.77 4.91 -7.34
C CYS A 117 -13.02 5.11 -8.21
N GLU A 118 -14.20 4.83 -7.64
CA GLU A 118 -15.52 4.94 -8.29
C GLU A 118 -15.84 6.37 -8.75
N SER A 119 -15.24 7.38 -8.13
CA SER A 119 -15.46 8.79 -8.47
C SER A 119 -14.70 9.22 -9.73
N TYR A 120 -13.82 8.37 -10.27
CA TYR A 120 -13.00 8.65 -11.45
C TYR A 120 -13.16 7.55 -12.52
N PRO A 121 -14.34 7.42 -13.15
CA PRO A 121 -14.59 6.39 -14.16
C PRO A 121 -13.63 6.49 -15.35
N ASP A 122 -13.21 7.70 -15.73
CA ASP A 122 -12.29 7.94 -16.85
C ASP A 122 -10.88 7.37 -16.61
N HIS A 123 -10.45 7.27 -15.35
CA HIS A 123 -9.10 6.82 -14.98
C HIS A 123 -9.07 5.33 -14.60
N TYR A 124 -10.22 4.76 -14.21
CA TYR A 124 -10.35 3.38 -13.74
C TYR A 124 -11.53 2.66 -14.41
N PRO A 125 -11.40 2.25 -15.68
CA PRO A 125 -12.50 1.65 -16.44
C PRO A 125 -12.94 0.27 -15.92
N ASN A 126 -12.12 -0.42 -15.12
CA ASN A 126 -12.39 -1.80 -14.68
C ASN A 126 -13.24 -1.91 -13.41
N HIS A 127 -14.02 -0.87 -13.04
CA HIS A 127 -14.91 -0.85 -11.86
C HIS A 127 -14.24 -1.36 -10.57
N LYS A 128 -12.98 -0.98 -10.32
CA LYS A 128 -12.29 -1.34 -9.08
C LYS A 128 -12.87 -0.53 -7.93
N SER A 129 -13.84 -1.08 -7.22
CA SER A 129 -14.38 -0.49 -5.98
C SER A 129 -13.32 -0.52 -4.87
N GLY A 130 -12.98 0.65 -4.33
CA GLY A 130 -11.98 0.77 -3.29
C GLY A 130 -11.55 2.20 -3.00
N SER A 131 -10.88 2.37 -1.85
CA SER A 131 -10.24 3.62 -1.48
C SER A 131 -8.82 3.65 -2.06
N MET A 132 -8.47 4.77 -2.70
CA MET A 132 -7.12 5.06 -3.21
C MET A 132 -6.14 5.41 -2.10
N VAL A 133 -6.64 5.74 -0.90
CA VAL A 133 -5.81 6.19 0.23
C VAL A 133 -5.05 5.02 0.83
N PRO A 134 -3.70 5.08 0.84
CA PRO A 134 -2.88 4.08 1.50
C PRO A 134 -3.18 3.99 3.01
N PHE A 135 -3.17 2.78 3.56
CA PHE A 135 -3.20 2.55 5.01
C PHE A 135 -2.09 3.30 5.75
N ALA A 136 -0.88 3.35 5.17
CA ALA A 136 0.23 4.10 5.78
C ALA A 136 -0.08 5.60 5.88
N LEU A 137 -0.81 6.17 4.90
CA LEU A 137 -1.26 7.56 4.94
C LEU A 137 -2.28 7.78 6.06
N ARG A 138 -3.27 6.88 6.21
CA ARG A 138 -4.24 6.92 7.31
C ARG A 138 -3.56 6.88 8.68
N TRP A 139 -2.56 6.01 8.83
CA TRP A 139 -1.79 5.93 10.07
C TRP A 139 -0.95 7.18 10.32
N LEU A 140 -0.27 7.72 9.30
CA LEU A 140 0.49 8.97 9.41
C LEU A 140 -0.41 10.15 9.82
N HIS A 141 -1.61 10.25 9.23
CA HIS A 141 -2.60 11.27 9.56
C HIS A 141 -3.03 11.22 11.04
N ALA A 142 -3.15 10.01 11.59
CA ALA A 142 -3.51 9.78 12.99
C ALA A 142 -2.32 9.95 13.95
N HIS A 143 -1.10 9.57 13.53
CA HIS A 143 0.09 9.58 14.38
C HIS A 143 0.75 10.96 14.46
N LEU A 144 0.71 11.77 13.40
CA LEU A 144 1.44 13.03 13.34
C LEU A 144 1.08 14.04 14.45
N PRO A 145 -0.20 14.22 14.84
CA PRO A 145 -0.55 15.12 15.95
C PRO A 145 0.17 14.76 17.26
N PHE A 146 0.44 13.47 17.51
CA PHE A 146 1.17 13.03 18.70
C PHE A 146 2.60 13.59 18.71
N THR A 147 3.27 13.57 17.56
CA THR A 147 4.64 14.08 17.43
C THR A 147 4.75 15.60 17.60
N LEU A 148 3.63 16.32 17.48
CA LEU A 148 3.53 17.76 17.68
C LEU A 148 2.98 18.15 19.05
N GLY A 149 2.72 17.18 19.92
CA GLY A 149 2.23 17.41 21.28
C GLY A 149 0.71 17.36 21.44
N ASP A 150 -0.05 17.19 20.35
CA ASP A 150 -1.51 17.01 20.41
C ASP A 150 -1.86 15.52 20.56
N ARG A 151 -1.67 15.03 21.78
CA ARG A 151 -1.94 13.63 22.14
C ARG A 151 -3.42 13.28 22.04
N GLN A 152 -4.32 14.19 22.38
CA GLN A 152 -5.76 13.92 22.38
C GLN A 152 -6.27 13.71 20.95
N LEU A 153 -5.92 14.61 20.04
CA LEU A 153 -6.27 14.48 18.62
C LEU A 153 -5.67 13.22 17.99
N ALA A 154 -4.44 12.88 18.35
CA ALA A 154 -3.82 11.65 17.85
C ALA A 154 -4.57 10.39 18.29
N LEU A 155 -4.95 10.30 19.56
CA LEU A 155 -5.69 9.16 20.10
C LEU A 155 -7.08 9.05 19.44
N ASP A 156 -7.80 10.16 19.33
CA ASP A 156 -9.12 10.18 18.68
C ASP A 156 -9.07 9.64 17.24
N ARG A 157 -8.09 10.12 16.46
CA ARG A 157 -7.85 9.65 15.09
C ARG A 157 -7.42 8.18 15.04
N LEU A 158 -6.61 7.71 15.98
CA LEU A 158 -6.17 6.31 16.05
C LEU A 158 -7.33 5.36 16.42
N TYR A 159 -8.24 5.76 17.32
CA TYR A 159 -9.43 4.98 17.64
C TYR A 159 -10.41 4.94 16.45
N THR A 160 -10.54 6.04 15.72
CA THR A 160 -11.31 6.10 14.46
C THR A 160 -10.71 5.14 13.43
N LEU A 161 -9.38 5.14 13.26
CA LEU A 161 -8.68 4.21 12.38
C LEU A 161 -8.86 2.74 12.82
N LEU A 162 -8.84 2.47 14.13
CA LEU A 162 -9.08 1.13 14.67
C LEU A 162 -10.52 0.65 14.36
N HIS A 163 -11.51 1.54 14.51
CA HIS A 163 -12.89 1.25 14.13
C HIS A 163 -13.00 0.91 12.64
N PHE A 164 -12.37 1.70 11.77
CA PHE A 164 -12.30 1.44 10.34
C PHE A 164 -11.70 0.07 10.00
N ILE A 165 -10.60 -0.31 10.64
CA ILE A 165 -9.97 -1.64 10.42
C ILE A 165 -10.92 -2.77 10.80
N ARG A 166 -11.63 -2.62 11.92
CA ARG A 166 -12.58 -3.63 12.42
C ARG A 166 -13.79 -3.75 11.51
N ASP A 167 -14.33 -2.63 11.03
CA ASP A 167 -15.41 -2.63 10.05
C ASP A 167 -14.99 -3.39 8.78
N LYS A 168 -13.80 -3.09 8.21
CA LYS A 168 -13.28 -3.79 7.02
C LYS A 168 -13.07 -5.31 7.21
N LYS A 169 -12.89 -5.77 8.45
CA LYS A 169 -12.77 -7.19 8.82
C LYS A 169 -14.14 -7.87 8.94
N LEU A 170 -15.20 -7.12 9.27
CA LEU A 170 -16.57 -7.60 9.48
C LEU A 170 -17.43 -7.52 8.22
N SER A 171 -17.28 -6.46 7.40
CA SER A 171 -18.17 -6.12 6.29
C SER A 171 -17.97 -6.95 5.01
N ARG A 172 -16.87 -7.71 4.90
CA ARG A 172 -16.58 -8.50 3.70
C ARG A 172 -16.98 -9.96 3.92
N ASN A 173 -18.06 -10.35 3.23
CA ASN A 173 -18.69 -11.67 3.26
C ASN A 173 -17.67 -12.81 3.46
N ARG A 174 -17.89 -13.69 4.45
CA ARG A 174 -16.93 -14.73 4.89
C ARG A 174 -16.50 -15.68 3.77
N ASP A 175 -17.30 -15.77 2.71
CA ASP A 175 -17.12 -16.75 1.63
C ASP A 175 -16.23 -16.27 0.48
N SER A 176 -15.86 -14.98 0.40
CA SER A 176 -15.08 -14.42 -0.72
C SER A 176 -13.81 -13.66 -0.32
N THR A 177 -13.44 -13.70 0.96
CA THR A 177 -12.23 -13.00 1.43
C THR A 177 -11.05 -13.94 1.49
N SER A 178 -10.03 -13.71 0.65
CA SER A 178 -8.76 -14.42 0.69
C SER A 178 -8.16 -14.38 2.11
N GLU A 179 -7.65 -15.53 2.56
CA GLU A 179 -6.98 -15.68 3.86
C GLU A 179 -5.83 -14.66 4.01
N VAL A 180 -5.16 -14.34 2.90
CA VAL A 180 -4.09 -13.33 2.83
C VAL A 180 -4.60 -11.95 3.26
N SER A 181 -5.79 -11.55 2.79
CA SER A 181 -6.40 -10.26 3.13
C SER A 181 -6.75 -10.15 4.60
N LEU A 182 -7.30 -11.22 5.18
CA LEU A 182 -7.60 -11.28 6.61
C LEU A 182 -6.32 -11.19 7.45
N SER A 183 -5.26 -11.88 7.04
CA SER A 183 -3.95 -11.81 7.71
C SER A 183 -3.37 -10.39 7.69
N LEU A 184 -3.53 -9.68 6.58
CA LEU A 184 -3.06 -8.31 6.40
C LEU A 184 -3.81 -7.32 7.30
N TRP A 185 -5.14 -7.41 7.35
CA TRP A 185 -5.95 -6.56 8.23
C TRP A 185 -5.70 -6.85 9.71
N LYS A 186 -5.45 -8.12 10.09
CA LYS A 186 -4.99 -8.47 11.45
C LYS A 186 -3.65 -7.82 11.80
N LYS A 187 -2.67 -7.84 10.90
CA LYS A 187 -1.38 -7.17 11.12
C LYS A 187 -1.55 -5.66 11.31
N ARG A 188 -2.43 -5.03 10.52
CA ARG A 188 -2.76 -3.60 10.63
C ARG A 188 -3.45 -3.27 11.97
N GLU A 189 -4.41 -4.11 12.39
CA GLU A 189 -5.07 -3.99 13.68
C GLU A 189 -4.04 -4.04 14.82
N GLN A 190 -3.17 -5.05 14.81
CA GLN A 190 -2.11 -5.19 15.81
C GLN A 190 -1.18 -3.98 15.84
N PHE A 191 -0.78 -3.48 14.68
CA PHE A 191 0.08 -2.30 14.56
C PHE A 191 -0.56 -1.04 15.17
N VAL A 192 -1.83 -0.78 14.89
CA VAL A 192 -2.55 0.38 15.43
C VAL A 192 -2.79 0.24 16.92
N VAL A 193 -3.18 -0.95 17.40
CA VAL A 193 -3.35 -1.22 18.84
C VAL A 193 -2.04 -1.00 19.58
N ASN A 194 -0.91 -1.51 19.06
CA ASN A 194 0.41 -1.27 19.64
C ASN A 194 0.78 0.22 19.67
N THR A 195 0.41 0.98 18.63
CA THR A 195 0.61 2.43 18.58
C THR A 195 -0.19 3.14 19.69
N ILE A 196 -1.47 2.78 19.85
CA ILE A 196 -2.35 3.32 20.89
C ILE A 196 -1.78 3.03 22.28
N ILE A 197 -1.40 1.76 22.54
CA ILE A 197 -0.77 1.36 23.82
C ILE A 197 0.48 2.20 24.07
N SER A 198 1.34 2.35 23.06
CA SER A 198 2.57 3.15 23.16
C SER A 198 2.29 4.62 23.51
N HIS A 199 1.24 5.20 22.96
CA HIS A 199 0.81 6.56 23.32
C HIS A 199 0.21 6.65 24.72
N HIS A 200 -0.31 5.56 25.27
CA HIS A 200 -0.77 5.50 26.66
C HIS A 200 0.36 5.36 27.69
N LEU A 201 1.52 4.81 27.30
CA LEU A 201 2.68 4.67 28.18
C LEU A 201 3.30 6.03 28.54
N PRO A 202 3.83 6.19 29.76
CA PRO A 202 4.52 7.41 30.18
C PRO A 202 5.79 7.66 29.36
N GLU A 203 6.12 8.94 29.13
CA GLU A 203 7.16 9.41 28.20
C GLU A 203 8.55 8.76 28.41
N GLY A 204 8.88 8.35 29.63
CA GLY A 204 10.13 7.64 29.95
C GLY A 204 10.28 6.23 29.35
N VAL A 205 9.21 5.61 28.85
CA VAL A 205 9.22 4.25 28.26
C VAL A 205 8.97 4.29 26.73
N GLN A 206 8.59 5.44 26.19
CA GLN A 206 8.17 5.59 24.78
C GLN A 206 9.33 5.42 23.78
N GLY A 207 10.58 5.62 24.21
CA GLY A 207 11.78 5.46 23.38
C GLY A 207 12.10 4.02 22.97
N MET A 208 11.42 3.01 23.54
CA MET A 208 11.77 1.60 23.36
C MET A 208 10.91 0.84 22.33
N PHE A 209 9.83 1.46 21.81
CA PHE A 209 8.88 0.78 20.91
C PHE A 209 8.83 1.32 19.48
N VAL A 210 9.65 2.31 19.15
CA VAL A 210 9.83 2.75 17.76
C VAL A 210 11.01 1.98 17.17
N PHE A 211 10.71 0.95 16.37
CA PHE A 211 11.62 0.04 15.62
C PHE A 211 11.93 -1.31 16.30
N VAL A 212 11.03 -2.28 16.12
CA VAL A 212 11.45 -3.66 15.83
C VAL A 212 11.43 -3.82 14.31
N GLU A 213 12.46 -3.31 13.64
CA GLU A 213 12.90 -3.80 12.33
C GLU A 213 14.41 -3.60 12.26
N GLY A 214 15.14 -4.72 12.21
CA GLY A 214 16.59 -4.75 12.03
C GLY A 214 17.34 -5.38 13.19
N GLY A 215 17.53 -6.71 13.15
CA GLY A 215 18.44 -7.38 14.08
C GLY A 215 18.37 -8.90 14.08
N ASP A 216 18.71 -9.55 12.95
CA ASP A 216 19.17 -10.95 12.89
C ASP A 216 19.55 -11.27 11.41
N LYS A 217 20.74 -11.73 11.01
CA LYS A 217 22.00 -12.13 11.65
C LYS A 217 23.15 -11.85 10.68
N GLN A 218 24.24 -11.26 11.17
CA GLN A 218 25.57 -11.59 10.67
C GLN A 218 26.00 -12.88 11.37
N LYS A 219 26.29 -13.94 10.61
CA LYS A 219 27.51 -14.72 10.76
C LYS A 219 27.80 -15.47 9.47
#